data_AF-A0A8H3AV46-F1
#
_entry.id   AF-A0A8H3AV46-F1
#
_cell.length_a   1.000
_cell.length_b   1.000
_cell.length_c   1.000
_cell.angle_alpha   90.00
_cell.angle_beta   90.00
_cell.angle_gamma   90.00
#
_symmetry.space_group_name_H-M   'P 1'
#
loop_
_entity.id
_entity.type
_entity.pdbx_description
1 polymer ?
#
loop_
_entity_poly.entity_id
_entity_poly.type
_entity_poly.pdbx_seq_one_letter_code
_entity_poly.pdbx_strand_id
1 'polypeptide(L)'
;MKWCTQTLVEFVTGDNALTVKWSTTTESVIVHQMNLQDPITYTESRQRAQWGTVFLASNRTDGTTWQNGYANTLRELFLNSGVLANTQDNNFRAVDMDWPVMAIAQDL
;
A
#
# COMPACT_ATOMS: atom_id res chain seq x y z
N MET A 1 19.20 3.26 -12.15
CA MET A 1 18.55 1.91 -12.22
C MET A 1 17.18 2.04 -11.57
N LYS A 2 16.12 1.66 -12.27
CA LYS A 2 14.74 1.83 -11.78
C LYS A 2 14.22 0.56 -11.11
N TRP A 3 13.57 0.70 -9.96
CA TRP A 3 12.89 -0.41 -9.27
C TRP A 3 11.62 0.08 -8.57
N CYS A 4 10.68 -0.85 -8.36
CA CYS A 4 9.42 -0.60 -7.67
C CYS A 4 9.20 -1.66 -6.59
N THR A 5 8.97 -1.20 -5.36
CA THR A 5 8.60 -2.03 -4.22
C THR A 5 7.14 -1.79 -3.90
N GLN A 6 6.38 -2.87 -3.75
CA GLN A 6 4.97 -2.82 -3.41
C GLN A 6 4.67 -3.74 -2.22
N THR A 7 3.77 -3.30 -1.34
CA THR A 7 3.19 -4.16 -0.31
C THR A 7 1.68 -4.29 -0.53
N LEU A 8 1.17 -5.51 -0.40
CA LEU A 8 -0.25 -5.79 -0.51
C LEU A 8 -0.94 -5.49 0.81
N VAL A 9 -2.14 -4.93 0.70
CA VAL A 9 -2.97 -4.64 1.87
C VAL A 9 -3.37 -5.90 2.65
N GLU A 10 -3.26 -7.10 2.05
CA GLU A 10 -3.54 -8.38 2.71
C GLU A 10 -2.71 -8.64 3.98
N PHE A 11 -1.54 -8.03 4.11
CA PHE A 11 -0.71 -8.18 5.32
C PHE A 11 -1.37 -7.59 6.58
N VAL A 12 -2.42 -6.78 6.40
CA VAL A 12 -3.17 -6.17 7.50
C VAL A 12 -4.11 -7.16 8.20
N THR A 13 -4.54 -8.23 7.52
CA THR A 13 -5.59 -9.12 8.05
C THR A 13 -5.54 -10.55 7.51
N GLY A 14 -5.96 -11.50 8.34
CA GLY A 14 -6.39 -12.87 8.06
C GLY A 14 -7.54 -13.06 7.07
N ASP A 15 -8.41 -12.06 6.96
CA ASP A 15 -9.71 -12.11 6.31
C ASP A 15 -9.81 -11.05 5.22
N ASN A 16 -9.92 -11.51 3.98
CA ASN A 16 -9.86 -10.62 2.82
C ASN A 16 -11.17 -9.86 2.57
N ALA A 17 -12.28 -10.25 3.21
CA ALA A 17 -13.56 -9.57 3.09
C ALA A 17 -13.63 -8.26 3.90
N LEU A 18 -12.63 -7.99 4.75
CA LEU A 18 -12.62 -6.84 5.64
C LEU A 18 -12.04 -5.59 4.98
N THR A 19 -12.69 -4.46 5.23
CA THR A 19 -12.26 -3.15 4.72
C THR A 19 -10.99 -2.67 5.42
N VAL A 20 -10.03 -2.25 4.60
CA VAL A 20 -8.78 -1.65 5.07
C VAL A 20 -8.75 -0.18 4.67
N LYS A 21 -8.25 0.66 5.58
CA LYS A 21 -7.96 2.07 5.33
C LYS A 21 -6.46 2.29 5.27
N TRP A 22 -6.06 3.35 4.57
CA TRP A 22 -4.67 3.72 4.41
C TRP A 22 -4.47 5.23 4.32
N SER A 23 -3.24 5.66 4.54
CA SER A 23 -2.82 7.04 4.37
C SER A 23 -1.38 7.09 3.87
N THR A 24 -1.04 8.20 3.20
CA THR A 24 0.34 8.46 2.74
C THR A 24 0.79 9.84 3.16
N THR A 25 2.00 9.92 3.73
CA THR A 25 2.74 11.18 3.90
C THR A 25 3.93 11.22 2.95
N THR A 26 4.29 12.42 2.46
CA THR A 26 5.24 12.57 1.35
C THR A 26 6.30 13.64 1.60
N GLU A 27 6.75 13.78 2.85
CA GLU A 27 7.78 14.75 3.23
C GLU A 27 9.18 14.24 2.81
N SER A 28 10.17 14.29 3.69
CA SER A 28 11.51 13.72 3.44
C SER A 28 11.50 12.19 3.29
N VAL A 29 10.45 11.54 3.80
CA VAL A 29 10.22 10.10 3.70
C VAL A 29 8.80 9.91 3.18
N ILE A 30 8.64 9.07 2.16
CA ILE A 30 7.32 8.57 1.77
C ILE A 30 6.95 7.50 2.79
N VAL A 31 5.82 7.66 3.47
CA VAL A 31 5.31 6.66 4.41
C VAL A 31 3.89 6.30 4.01
N HIS A 32 3.70 5.05 3.60
CA HIS A 32 2.39 4.42 3.53
C HIS A 32 2.09 3.75 4.85
N GLN A 33 0.89 4.01 5.38
CA GLN A 33 0.35 3.36 6.56
C GLN A 33 -0.97 2.70 6.18
N MET A 34 -1.19 1.46 6.63
CA MET A 34 -2.44 0.74 6.39
C MET A 34 -2.86 -0.10 7.60
N ASN A 35 -4.15 -0.10 7.91
CA ASN A 35 -4.75 -0.87 9.01
C ASN A 35 -6.23 -1.13 8.76
N LEU A 36 -6.80 -2.17 9.39
CA LEU A 36 -8.24 -2.44 9.30
C LEU A 36 -9.04 -1.19 9.67
N GLN A 37 -10.13 -0.95 8.94
CA GLN A 37 -11.02 0.15 9.25
C GLN A 37 -11.60 0.01 10.66
N ASP A 38 -12.04 -1.22 10.97
CA ASP A 38 -12.64 -1.63 12.24
C ASP A 38 -11.82 -2.79 12.84
N PRO A 39 -10.67 -2.51 13.49
CA PRO A 39 -9.82 -3.53 14.07
C PRO A 39 -10.43 -4.13 15.35
N ILE A 40 -10.17 -5.42 15.57
CA ILE A 40 -10.58 -6.12 16.80
C ILE A 40 -9.32 -6.54 17.57
N THR A 41 -9.03 -5.81 18.65
CA THR A 41 -7.84 -6.04 19.47
C THR A 41 -7.81 -7.46 20.04
N TYR A 42 -6.62 -8.06 20.07
CA TYR A 42 -6.39 -9.43 20.55
C TYR A 42 -7.13 -10.53 19.78
N THR A 43 -7.70 -10.20 18.62
CA THR A 43 -8.29 -11.18 17.71
C THR A 43 -7.32 -11.50 16.58
N GLU A 44 -7.33 -12.76 16.16
CA GLU A 44 -6.62 -13.23 14.99
C GLU A 44 -7.60 -13.92 14.03
N SER A 45 -7.30 -13.84 12.74
CA SER A 45 -7.92 -14.68 11.72
C SER A 45 -6.80 -15.35 10.93
N ARG A 46 -6.91 -16.67 10.72
CA ARG A 46 -5.88 -17.48 10.05
C ARG A 46 -4.46 -17.21 10.58
N GLN A 47 -4.30 -17.16 11.91
CA GLN A 47 -3.04 -16.90 12.61
C GLN A 47 -2.41 -15.51 12.30
N ARG A 48 -3.24 -14.52 11.90
CA ARG A 48 -2.82 -13.13 11.69
C ARG A 48 -3.65 -12.18 12.52
N ALA A 49 -2.98 -11.27 13.22
CA ALA A 49 -3.61 -10.22 14.01
C ALA A 49 -4.61 -9.40 13.19
N GLN A 50 -5.76 -9.08 13.79
CA GLN A 50 -6.83 -8.24 13.24
C GLN A 50 -6.77 -6.79 13.77
N TRP A 51 -5.60 -6.38 14.25
CA TRP A 51 -5.42 -5.10 14.95
C TRP A 51 -4.06 -4.47 14.67
N GLY A 52 -3.30 -5.04 13.72
CA GLY A 52 -1.99 -4.53 13.31
C GLY A 52 -2.10 -3.31 12.39
N THR A 53 -0.98 -2.60 12.30
CA THR A 53 -0.75 -1.56 11.30
C THR A 53 0.51 -1.93 10.53
N VAL A 54 0.44 -1.87 9.21
CA VAL A 54 1.59 -2.13 8.32
C VAL A 54 2.08 -0.81 7.76
N PHE A 55 3.40 -0.66 7.72
CA PHE A 55 4.08 0.51 7.17
C PHE A 55 4.98 0.10 6.02
N LEU A 56 4.94 0.86 4.92
CA LEU A 56 5.93 0.82 3.86
C LEU A 56 6.52 2.21 3.72
N ALA A 57 7.83 2.34 3.89
CA ALA A 57 8.49 3.64 3.86
C ALA A 57 9.78 3.64 3.03
N SER A 58 10.11 4.79 2.46
CA SER A 58 11.36 5.02 1.73
C SER A 58 11.74 6.49 1.76
N ASN A 59 13.05 6.78 1.75
CA ASN A 59 13.54 8.16 1.62
C ASN A 59 13.04 8.75 0.29
N ARG A 60 12.60 10.01 0.32
CA ARG A 60 12.21 10.75 -0.87
C ARG A 60 13.45 11.39 -1.50
N THR A 61 13.70 11.04 -2.74
CA THR A 61 14.68 11.66 -3.64
C THR A 61 13.96 12.24 -4.86
N ASP A 62 14.68 12.94 -5.74
CA ASP A 62 14.11 13.44 -7.00
C ASP A 62 13.63 12.31 -7.93
N GLY A 63 14.18 11.10 -7.77
CA GLY A 63 13.79 9.90 -8.50
C GLY A 63 12.67 9.07 -7.84
N THR A 64 12.12 9.51 -6.71
CA THR A 64 11.08 8.77 -5.99
C THR A 64 9.69 9.11 -6.53
N THR A 65 8.93 8.09 -6.92
CA THR A 65 7.50 8.20 -7.19
C THR A 65 6.71 7.20 -6.36
N TRP A 66 5.46 7.50 -6.04
CA TRP A 66 4.63 6.65 -5.19
C TRP A 66 3.20 6.59 -5.71
N GLN A 67 2.47 5.55 -5.32
CA GLN A 67 1.04 5.45 -5.58
C GLN A 67 0.41 4.37 -4.71
N ASN A 68 -0.87 4.52 -4.41
CA ASN A 68 -1.69 3.42 -3.91
C ASN A 68 -2.93 3.24 -4.79
N GLY A 69 -3.48 2.03 -4.75
CA GLY A 69 -4.59 1.63 -5.60
C GLY A 69 -4.47 0.20 -6.10
N TYR A 70 -5.15 -0.12 -7.21
CA TYR A 70 -5.21 -1.49 -7.73
C TYR A 70 -3.84 -2.02 -8.19
N ALA A 71 -3.45 -3.19 -7.69
CA ALA A 71 -2.19 -3.86 -8.03
C ALA A 71 -1.88 -3.93 -9.53
N ASN A 72 -2.84 -4.31 -10.37
CA ASN A 72 -2.58 -4.50 -11.80
C ASN A 72 -2.36 -3.17 -12.51
N THR A 73 -3.19 -2.16 -12.23
CA THR A 73 -3.04 -0.82 -12.81
C THR A 73 -1.70 -0.19 -12.46
N LEU A 74 -1.28 -0.26 -11.18
CA LEU A 74 -0.01 0.32 -10.73
C LEU A 74 1.19 -0.42 -11.34
N ARG A 75 1.12 -1.76 -11.41
CA ARG A 75 2.18 -2.56 -12.03
C ARG A 75 2.32 -2.26 -13.51
N GLU A 76 1.21 -2.20 -14.25
CA GLU A 76 1.21 -1.87 -15.67
C GLU A 76 1.75 -0.46 -15.92
N LEU A 77 1.35 0.52 -15.11
CA LEU A 77 1.88 1.88 -15.18
C LEU A 77 3.41 1.90 -15.02
N PHE A 78 3.93 1.20 -14.01
CA PHE A 78 5.37 1.14 -13.78
C PHE A 78 6.10 0.40 -14.91
N LEU A 79 5.56 -0.70 -15.43
CA LEU A 79 6.16 -1.42 -16.57
C LEU A 79 6.24 -0.55 -17.83
N ASN A 80 5.24 0.29 -18.07
CA ASN A 80 5.16 1.12 -19.28
C ASN A 80 5.97 2.42 -19.19
N SER A 81 6.06 3.02 -18.00
CA SER A 81 6.65 4.37 -17.82
C SER A 81 7.90 4.40 -16.94
N GLY A 82 8.15 3.35 -16.16
CA GLY A 82 9.20 3.30 -15.14
C GLY A 82 8.95 4.23 -13.95
N VAL A 83 7.76 4.82 -13.81
CA VAL A 83 7.37 5.71 -12.70
C VAL A 83 5.93 5.46 -12.27
N LEU A 84 5.54 6.00 -11.13
CA LEU A 84 4.17 6.00 -10.60
C LEU A 84 3.56 7.41 -10.66
N ALA A 85 2.24 7.52 -10.48
CA ALA A 85 1.52 8.77 -10.71
C ALA A 85 1.61 9.82 -9.57
N ASN A 86 2.20 9.50 -8.42
CA ASN A 86 2.22 10.36 -7.22
C ASN A 86 0.81 10.73 -6.74
N THR A 87 -0.08 9.72 -6.67
CA THR A 87 -1.48 9.91 -6.31
C THR A 87 -1.90 9.03 -5.15
N GLN A 88 -2.82 9.57 -4.34
CA GLN A 88 -3.53 8.83 -3.32
C GLN A 88 -4.91 8.41 -3.81
N ASP A 89 -5.18 7.12 -3.74
CA ASP A 89 -6.48 6.50 -3.75
C ASP A 89 -7.16 6.71 -2.39
N ASN A 90 -8.32 7.37 -2.39
CA ASN A 90 -9.11 7.61 -1.17
C ASN A 90 -10.28 6.63 -1.03
N ASN A 91 -10.41 5.65 -1.93
CA ASN A 91 -11.49 4.67 -1.92
C ASN A 91 -11.09 3.45 -1.07
N PHE A 92 -11.28 3.54 0.25
CA PHE A 92 -11.06 2.41 1.15
C PHE A 92 -12.04 1.27 0.87
N ARG A 93 -11.53 0.04 0.84
CA ARG A 93 -12.28 -1.14 0.40
C ARG A 93 -11.73 -2.43 1.02
N ALA A 94 -12.46 -3.52 0.80
CA ALA A 94 -12.03 -4.86 1.20
C ALA A 94 -10.73 -5.28 0.49
N VAL A 95 -9.97 -6.19 1.11
CA VAL A 95 -8.67 -6.65 0.56
C VAL A 95 -8.86 -7.33 -0.80
N ASP A 96 -9.92 -8.12 -0.95
CA ASP A 96 -10.23 -8.83 -2.21
C ASP A 96 -10.87 -7.96 -3.29
N MET A 97 -11.23 -6.72 -2.97
CA MET A 97 -11.78 -5.75 -3.91
C MET A 97 -10.65 -4.94 -4.55
N ASP A 98 -10.34 -5.27 -5.81
CA ASP A 98 -9.26 -4.64 -6.58
C ASP A 98 -7.91 -4.65 -5.86
N TRP A 99 -7.62 -5.71 -5.07
CA TRP A 99 -6.33 -6.03 -4.43
C TRP A 99 -5.41 -4.81 -4.23
N PRO A 100 -5.77 -3.89 -3.32
CA PRO A 100 -5.06 -2.63 -3.21
C PRO A 100 -3.62 -2.85 -2.74
N VAL A 101 -2.70 -2.06 -3.27
CA VAL A 101 -1.28 -2.05 -2.91
C VAL A 101 -0.81 -0.66 -2.56
N MET A 102 0.24 -0.61 -1.75
CA MET A 102 1.04 0.59 -1.52
C MET A 102 2.35 0.42 -2.28
N ALA A 103 2.68 1.33 -3.19
CA ALA A 103 3.83 1.22 -4.07
C ALA A 103 4.74 2.44 -4.00
N ILE A 104 6.05 2.18 -3.92
CA ILE A 104 7.11 3.18 -4.03
C ILE A 104 8.05 2.72 -5.13
N ALA A 105 8.30 3.60 -6.11
CA ALA A 105 9.28 3.43 -7.16
C ALA A 105 10.45 4.40 -6.97
N GLN A 106 11.66 3.94 -7.28
CA GLN A 106 12.90 4.68 -7.13
C GLN A 106 13.71 4.59 -8.42
N ASP A 107 14.29 5.72 -8.82
CA ASP A 107 15.36 5.81 -9.80
C ASP A 107 16.64 6.28 -9.10
N LEU A 108 17.63 5.38 -9.02
CA LEU A 108 18.92 5.58 -8.35
C LEU A 108 20.07 5.72 -9.35
#